data_AF-A0A9E2YVS6-F1
#
_entry.id   AF-A0A9E2YVS6-F1
#
_cell.length_a   1.000
_cell.length_b   1.000
_cell.length_c   1.000
_cell.angle_alpha   90.00
_cell.angle_beta   90.00
_cell.angle_gamma   90.00
#
_symmetry.space_group_name_H-M   'P 1'
#
loop_
_entity.id
_entity.type
_entity.pdbx_description
1 polymer ?
#
loop_
_entity_poly.entity_id
_entity_poly.type
_entity_poly.pdbx_seq_one_letter_code
_entity_poly.pdbx_strand_id
1 'polypeptide(L)'
;MYLTKKHLSRREALRGLGVAMSLPLLDAMAPAATPLHQTAAKPKTRLACIEMVHGAAGSTGEGSEKHYWSPAETGSDFKFSQTLEPLEKYRDYLTIVSDTDLHPATAWSAGEEGADHFRSSAVYLTAAHPKMTEGSDYFAGPSIDQIYAQKLCQDTPLPSIQLCIEYVDASGACDYHYACVYADTISWASETQPLPMIIDPRMAFENLFGDGTTAEERRARQKVNRSILDWISRDVPRLQKDLGPSDRRRLSEYLDDVRELE
;
A
#
# COMPACT_ATOMS: atom_id res chain seq x y z
N MET A 1 -2.80 22.66 41.84
CA MET A 1 -2.14 22.22 40.59
C MET A 1 -1.91 23.45 39.73
N TYR A 2 -0.65 23.83 39.50
CA TYR A 2 -0.31 24.99 38.67
C TYR A 2 -0.20 24.56 37.20
N LEU A 3 -1.09 25.04 36.34
CA LEU A 3 -1.03 24.84 34.89
C LEU A 3 -0.21 25.97 34.26
N THR A 4 0.98 25.65 33.76
CA THR A 4 1.96 26.64 33.30
C THR A 4 1.65 27.25 31.92
N LYS A 5 0.62 26.77 31.21
CA LYS A 5 0.18 27.23 29.87
C LYS A 5 1.32 27.34 28.82
N LYS A 6 2.45 26.66 29.02
CA LYS A 6 3.56 26.66 28.06
C LYS A 6 3.28 25.62 26.98
N HIS A 7 3.38 26.02 25.71
CA HIS A 7 3.42 25.12 24.56
C HIS A 7 4.62 25.52 23.70
N LEU A 8 5.32 24.53 23.14
CA LEU A 8 6.37 24.77 22.16
C LEU A 8 5.74 24.98 20.79
N SER A 9 6.02 26.11 20.14
CA SER A 9 5.52 26.33 18.79
C SER A 9 6.27 25.43 17.79
N ARG A 10 5.58 25.00 16.72
CA ARG A 10 6.20 24.23 15.61
C ARG A 10 7.45 24.92 15.05
N ARG A 11 7.49 26.26 15.09
CA ARG A 11 8.63 27.07 14.65
C ARG A 11 9.83 26.98 15.60
N GLU A 12 9.60 26.91 16.91
CA GLU A 12 10.68 26.76 17.91
C GLU A 12 11.28 25.35 17.87
N ALA A 13 10.46 24.31 17.71
CA ALA A 13 10.94 22.94 17.54
C ALA A 13 11.81 22.79 16.27
N LEU A 14 11.41 23.40 15.16
CA LEU A 14 12.15 23.33 13.89
C LEU A 14 13.39 24.23 13.83
N ARG A 15 13.51 25.26 14.70
CA ARG A 15 14.68 26.15 14.75
C ARG A 15 15.88 25.57 15.51
N GLY A 16 15.68 24.51 16.30
CA GLY A 16 16.73 23.90 17.13
C GLY A 16 17.43 22.66 16.54
N LEU A 17 17.00 22.16 15.38
CA LEU A 17 17.41 20.85 14.84
C LEU A 17 18.22 21.00 13.55
N GLY A 18 19.51 21.32 13.69
CA GLY A 18 20.49 21.24 12.60
C GLY A 18 20.92 19.80 12.26
N VAL A 19 20.40 18.80 12.97
CA VAL A 19 20.58 17.36 12.70
C VAL A 19 19.24 16.69 12.97
N ALA A 20 18.51 16.35 11.91
CA ALA A 20 17.14 15.88 12.00
C ALA A 20 17.08 14.39 12.42
N MET A 21 17.18 14.13 13.72
CA MET A 21 16.32 13.09 14.29
C MET A 21 14.98 13.76 14.56
N SER A 22 13.94 13.39 13.83
CA SER A 22 12.59 13.84 14.12
C SER A 22 12.26 13.43 15.56
N LEU A 23 12.20 14.39 16.47
CA LEU A 23 11.68 14.13 17.80
C LEU A 23 10.27 13.58 17.64
N PRO A 24 9.95 12.40 18.21
CA PRO A 24 8.57 11.93 18.30
C PRO A 24 7.73 13.04 18.92
N LEU A 25 6.49 13.16 18.48
CA LEU A 25 5.58 14.12 19.09
C LEU A 25 5.48 13.81 20.60
N LEU A 26 5.95 14.74 21.43
CA LEU A 26 5.88 14.63 22.88
C LEU A 26 4.54 15.20 23.37
N ASP A 27 3.99 14.64 24.46
CA ASP A 27 2.77 15.16 25.10
C ASP A 27 2.86 16.66 25.45
N ALA A 28 4.08 17.15 25.74
CA ALA A 28 4.37 18.55 25.99
C ALA A 28 4.15 19.49 24.77
N MET A 29 3.97 18.92 23.57
CA MET A 29 3.71 19.65 22.32
C MET A 29 2.21 19.76 22.00
N ALA A 30 1.35 19.03 22.72
CA ALA A 30 -0.10 19.22 22.65
C ALA A 30 -0.51 20.38 23.58
N PRO A 31 -1.31 21.36 23.12
CA PRO A 31 -1.81 22.42 23.98
C PRO A 31 -2.57 21.83 25.18
N ALA A 32 -2.22 22.28 26.38
CA ALA A 32 -2.86 21.81 27.61
C ALA A 32 -4.38 22.04 27.56
N ALA A 33 -5.15 21.01 27.94
CA ALA A 33 -6.62 20.97 27.92
C ALA A 33 -7.28 20.98 26.52
N THR A 34 -6.52 20.79 25.44
CA THR A 34 -7.10 20.52 24.11
C THR A 34 -7.20 19.01 23.88
N PRO A 35 -8.39 18.47 23.53
CA PRO A 35 -8.52 17.07 23.15
C PRO A 35 -7.61 16.73 21.96
N LEU A 36 -6.84 15.63 22.04
CA LEU A 36 -5.87 15.23 21.01
C LEU A 36 -6.45 15.20 19.59
N HIS A 37 -7.73 14.83 19.44
CA HIS A 37 -8.42 14.81 18.14
C HIS A 37 -8.62 16.18 17.49
N GLN A 38 -8.49 17.28 18.25
CA GLN A 38 -8.55 18.67 17.77
C GLN A 38 -7.17 19.30 17.55
N THR A 39 -6.11 18.50 17.71
CA THR A 39 -4.73 18.97 17.54
C THR A 39 -4.11 18.34 16.29
N ALA A 40 -3.00 18.92 15.84
CA ALA A 40 -2.17 18.31 14.80
C ALA A 40 -1.58 16.95 15.20
N ALA A 41 -1.70 16.56 16.48
CA ALA A 41 -1.30 15.27 17.02
C ALA A 41 -2.34 14.16 16.80
N LYS A 42 -3.50 14.44 16.19
CA LYS A 42 -4.54 13.44 15.97
C LYS A 42 -3.92 12.19 15.28
N PRO A 43 -3.94 11.01 15.93
CA PRO A 43 -3.47 9.79 15.30
C PRO A 43 -4.29 9.55 14.02
N LYS A 44 -3.59 9.35 12.91
CA LYS A 44 -4.23 8.94 11.67
C LYS A 44 -4.14 7.43 11.59
N THR A 45 -5.27 6.76 11.49
CA THR A 45 -5.30 5.33 11.19
C THR A 45 -4.66 5.12 9.83
N ARG A 46 -3.72 4.17 9.76
CA ARG A 46 -3.08 3.73 8.53
C ARG A 46 -3.58 2.32 8.23
N LEU A 47 -3.84 2.05 6.96
CA LEU A 47 -4.12 0.71 6.49
C LEU A 47 -2.78 0.06 6.14
N ALA A 48 -2.57 -1.16 6.62
CA ALA A 48 -1.51 -2.03 6.19
C ALA A 48 -2.14 -3.35 5.77
N CYS A 49 -1.93 -3.74 4.51
CA CYS A 49 -2.35 -5.02 3.97
C CYS A 49 -1.11 -5.91 3.88
N ILE A 50 -1.15 -7.07 4.53
CA ILE A 50 -0.04 -8.03 4.54
C ILE A 50 -0.59 -9.33 3.96
N GLU A 51 0.03 -9.81 2.89
CA GLU A 51 -0.27 -11.12 2.34
C GLU A 51 0.69 -12.16 2.95
N MET A 52 0.17 -13.36 3.23
CA MET A 52 0.98 -14.54 3.58
C MET A 52 0.90 -15.54 2.44
N VAL A 53 1.84 -15.42 1.50
CA VAL A 53 1.95 -16.31 0.33
C VAL A 53 2.36 -17.72 0.79
N HIS A 54 1.91 -18.76 0.08
CA HIS A 54 2.07 -20.19 0.40
C HIS A 54 1.28 -20.72 1.61
N GLY A 55 0.31 -19.94 2.08
CA GLY A 55 -0.64 -20.39 3.09
C GLY A 55 -0.15 -20.19 4.52
N ALA A 56 -1.11 -20.24 5.44
CA ALA A 56 -0.86 -20.14 6.87
C ALA A 56 -1.14 -21.47 7.54
N ALA A 57 -0.74 -21.64 8.81
CA ALA A 57 -1.01 -22.88 9.55
C ALA A 57 -2.50 -23.32 9.50
N GLY A 58 -3.43 -22.37 9.36
CA GLY A 58 -4.87 -22.63 9.26
C GLY A 58 -5.35 -23.10 7.89
N SER A 59 -4.55 -22.98 6.82
CA SER A 59 -4.93 -23.24 5.42
C SER A 59 -4.91 -24.73 5.04
N THR A 60 -4.78 -25.64 6.01
CA THR A 60 -4.85 -27.10 5.81
C THR A 60 -6.11 -27.66 6.49
N GLY A 61 -6.54 -28.86 6.09
CA GLY A 61 -7.68 -29.53 6.74
C GLY A 61 -7.49 -29.66 8.26
N GLU A 62 -6.29 -30.07 8.70
CA GLU A 62 -5.93 -30.12 10.12
C GLU A 62 -5.94 -28.73 10.76
N GLY A 63 -5.38 -27.72 10.08
CA GLY A 63 -5.30 -26.36 10.60
C GLY A 63 -6.68 -25.71 10.81
N SER A 64 -7.62 -26.03 9.93
CA SER A 64 -9.03 -25.63 10.04
C SER A 64 -9.72 -26.37 11.19
N GLU A 65 -9.56 -27.69 11.29
CA GLU A 65 -10.14 -28.50 12.39
C GLU A 65 -9.60 -28.08 13.76
N LYS A 66 -8.32 -27.72 13.84
CA LYS A 66 -7.65 -27.31 15.09
C LYS A 66 -7.66 -25.80 15.33
N HIS A 67 -8.35 -25.03 14.49
CA HIS A 67 -8.55 -23.59 14.70
C HIS A 67 -7.25 -22.79 14.83
N TYR A 68 -6.21 -23.12 14.04
CA TYR A 68 -4.91 -22.46 14.20
C TYR A 68 -4.97 -20.95 13.95
N TRP A 69 -5.72 -20.48 12.94
CA TRP A 69 -5.85 -19.03 12.65
C TRP A 69 -7.23 -18.43 12.89
N SER A 70 -8.25 -19.27 13.04
CA SER A 70 -9.64 -18.85 13.18
C SER A 70 -10.24 -19.52 14.42
N PRO A 71 -10.64 -18.75 15.45
CA PRO A 71 -11.27 -19.30 16.62
C PRO A 71 -12.54 -20.09 16.27
N ALA A 72 -12.85 -21.13 17.06
CA ALA A 72 -14.04 -21.96 16.86
C ALA A 72 -15.36 -21.21 17.12
N GLU A 73 -15.31 -20.22 18.01
CA GLU A 73 -16.47 -19.48 18.49
C GLU A 73 -16.39 -18.03 18.00
N THR A 74 -17.56 -17.46 17.68
CA THR A 74 -17.70 -16.03 17.39
C THR A 74 -17.93 -15.23 18.67
N GLY A 75 -17.74 -13.91 18.61
CA GLY A 75 -17.91 -12.99 19.74
C GLY A 75 -16.57 -12.42 20.24
N SER A 76 -16.60 -11.61 21.30
CA SER A 76 -15.40 -10.97 21.86
C SER A 76 -14.57 -11.90 22.74
N ASP A 77 -15.20 -12.96 23.26
CA ASP A 77 -14.66 -13.79 24.33
C ASP A 77 -14.08 -15.13 23.80
N PHE A 78 -13.76 -15.16 22.50
CA PHE A 78 -13.17 -16.33 21.86
C PHE A 78 -11.84 -16.72 22.52
N LYS A 79 -11.53 -18.01 22.49
CA LYS A 79 -10.27 -18.55 22.98
C LYS A 79 -9.17 -18.40 21.92
N PHE A 80 -8.02 -17.87 22.33
CA PHE A 80 -6.85 -17.82 21.48
C PHE A 80 -6.30 -19.24 21.26
N SER A 81 -5.99 -19.57 20.01
CA SER A 81 -5.23 -20.76 19.64
C SER A 81 -3.74 -20.54 19.95
N GLN A 82 -2.94 -21.60 19.89
CA GLN A 82 -1.47 -21.50 20.05
C GLN A 82 -0.85 -20.48 19.09
N THR A 83 -1.32 -20.40 17.83
CA THR A 83 -0.77 -19.47 16.84
C THR A 83 -1.17 -18.02 17.13
N LEU A 84 -2.34 -17.80 17.74
CA LEU A 84 -2.84 -16.46 18.03
C LEU A 84 -2.52 -15.99 19.46
N GLU A 85 -2.00 -16.85 20.33
CA GLU A 85 -1.61 -16.54 21.73
C GLU A 85 -0.80 -15.24 21.87
N PRO A 86 0.21 -14.94 21.01
CA PRO A 86 0.96 -13.69 21.11
C PRO A 86 0.12 -12.41 20.92
N LEU A 87 -1.07 -12.53 20.32
CA LEU A 87 -1.99 -11.43 20.07
C LEU A 87 -2.98 -11.18 21.22
N GLU A 88 -3.00 -12.02 22.26
CA GLU A 88 -3.99 -11.95 23.35
C GLU A 88 -4.05 -10.58 24.03
N LYS A 89 -2.88 -9.96 24.25
CA LYS A 89 -2.78 -8.62 24.84
C LYS A 89 -3.40 -7.50 23.98
N TYR A 90 -3.77 -7.79 22.73
CA TYR A 90 -4.42 -6.89 21.79
C TYR A 90 -5.88 -7.25 21.52
N ARG A 91 -6.52 -8.11 22.34
CA ARG A 91 -7.92 -8.56 22.15
C ARG A 91 -8.88 -7.42 21.78
N ASP A 92 -8.81 -6.29 22.50
CA ASP A 92 -9.71 -5.15 22.29
C ASP A 92 -9.51 -4.42 20.94
N TYR A 93 -8.41 -4.72 20.24
CA TYR A 93 -8.06 -4.18 18.92
C TYR A 93 -8.03 -5.26 17.83
N LEU A 94 -8.37 -6.50 18.17
CA LEU A 94 -8.29 -7.64 17.26
C LEU A 94 -9.69 -8.01 16.77
N THR A 95 -9.82 -8.13 15.46
CA THR A 95 -11.00 -8.72 14.82
C THR A 95 -10.50 -9.79 13.87
N ILE A 96 -10.97 -11.02 14.06
CA ILE A 96 -10.69 -12.14 13.18
C ILE A 96 -11.96 -12.39 12.37
N VAL A 97 -11.83 -12.37 11.05
CA VAL A 97 -12.91 -12.70 10.12
C VAL A 97 -12.52 -13.99 9.44
N SER A 98 -13.28 -15.05 9.72
CA SER A 98 -13.10 -16.38 9.15
C SER A 98 -14.01 -16.58 7.93
N ASP A 99 -13.85 -17.71 7.23
CA ASP A 99 -14.65 -18.08 6.06
C ASP A 99 -14.64 -17.02 4.94
N THR A 100 -13.48 -16.38 4.74
CA THR A 100 -13.26 -15.34 3.73
C THR A 100 -12.72 -15.93 2.42
N ASP A 101 -13.13 -17.14 2.05
CA ASP A 101 -12.70 -17.78 0.80
C ASP A 101 -13.15 -16.96 -0.41
N LEU A 102 -12.20 -16.60 -1.26
CA LEU A 102 -12.47 -15.83 -2.46
C LEU A 102 -12.61 -16.79 -3.64
N HIS A 103 -13.85 -17.13 -4.02
CA HIS A 103 -14.13 -17.94 -5.21
C HIS A 103 -13.42 -17.45 -6.49
N PRO A 104 -13.21 -16.13 -6.72
CA PRO A 104 -12.40 -15.64 -7.82
C PRO A 104 -10.94 -16.13 -7.85
N ALA A 105 -10.39 -16.64 -6.75
CA ALA A 105 -9.05 -17.25 -6.72
C ALA A 105 -9.03 -18.70 -7.23
N THR A 106 -10.18 -19.33 -7.43
CA THR A 106 -10.28 -20.69 -7.98
C THR A 106 -10.15 -20.70 -9.49
N ALA A 107 -9.72 -21.83 -10.06
CA ALA A 107 -9.75 -22.06 -11.49
C ALA A 107 -11.21 -22.12 -11.99
N TRP A 108 -11.53 -21.35 -13.03
CA TRP A 108 -12.85 -21.36 -13.69
C TRP A 108 -12.88 -22.29 -14.91
N SER A 109 -11.71 -22.72 -15.38
CA SER A 109 -11.55 -23.65 -16.48
C SER A 109 -10.38 -24.61 -16.24
N ALA A 110 -10.37 -25.75 -16.94
CA ALA A 110 -9.29 -26.73 -16.82
C ALA A 110 -7.90 -26.17 -17.19
N GLY A 111 -7.87 -25.13 -18.05
CA GLY A 111 -6.61 -24.47 -18.43
C GLY A 111 -6.00 -23.59 -17.32
N GLU A 112 -6.78 -23.29 -16.29
CA GLU A 112 -6.36 -22.48 -15.15
C GLU A 112 -5.91 -23.33 -13.95
N GLU A 113 -6.13 -24.65 -13.98
CA GLU A 113 -5.73 -25.54 -12.88
C GLU A 113 -4.21 -25.42 -12.61
N GLY A 114 -3.85 -25.25 -11.34
CA GLY A 114 -2.44 -25.12 -10.89
C GLY A 114 -1.93 -23.70 -10.73
N ALA A 115 -2.60 -22.68 -11.30
CA ALA A 115 -2.20 -21.27 -11.15
C ALA A 115 -2.62 -20.62 -9.82
N ASP A 116 -2.87 -21.41 -8.76
CA ASP A 116 -3.47 -20.92 -7.52
C ASP A 116 -2.62 -19.84 -6.84
N HIS A 117 -1.29 -19.96 -6.90
CA HIS A 117 -0.37 -18.95 -6.37
C HIS A 117 -0.46 -17.61 -7.11
N PHE A 118 -0.67 -17.62 -8.43
CA PHE A 118 -0.81 -16.40 -9.23
C PHE A 118 -2.17 -15.75 -8.99
N ARG A 119 -3.24 -16.56 -8.94
CA ARG A 119 -4.58 -16.05 -8.68
C ARG A 119 -4.74 -15.52 -7.27
N SER A 120 -4.19 -16.18 -6.25
CA SER A 120 -4.38 -15.79 -4.85
C SER A 120 -3.90 -14.37 -4.58
N SER A 121 -2.71 -14.01 -5.10
CA SER A 121 -2.12 -12.69 -4.89
C SER A 121 -2.89 -11.59 -5.63
N ALA A 122 -3.28 -11.85 -6.88
CA ALA A 122 -4.15 -10.93 -7.62
C ALA A 122 -5.51 -10.72 -6.95
N VAL A 123 -6.11 -11.78 -6.38
CA VAL A 123 -7.46 -11.75 -5.82
C VAL A 123 -7.50 -11.19 -4.40
N TYR A 124 -6.41 -11.30 -3.62
CA TYR A 124 -6.37 -10.96 -2.20
C TYR A 124 -6.97 -9.57 -1.88
N LEU A 125 -6.54 -8.52 -2.58
CA LEU A 125 -7.04 -7.16 -2.36
C LEU A 125 -8.07 -6.69 -3.38
N THR A 126 -8.24 -7.41 -4.50
CA THR A 126 -9.15 -7.00 -5.59
C THR A 126 -10.50 -7.72 -5.53
N ALA A 127 -10.55 -8.91 -4.92
CA ALA A 127 -11.67 -9.85 -4.98
C ALA A 127 -12.17 -10.13 -6.42
N ALA A 128 -11.32 -9.93 -7.43
CA ALA A 128 -11.67 -10.05 -8.85
C ALA A 128 -10.87 -11.18 -9.49
N HIS A 129 -11.52 -12.00 -10.32
CA HIS A 129 -10.84 -13.10 -11.00
C HIS A 129 -9.92 -12.54 -12.08
N PRO A 130 -8.60 -12.77 -11.99
CA PRO A 130 -7.66 -12.22 -12.96
C PRO A 130 -7.90 -12.87 -14.32
N LYS A 131 -7.84 -12.08 -15.38
CA LYS A 131 -7.92 -12.60 -16.74
C LYS A 131 -6.72 -13.50 -17.03
N MET A 132 -6.97 -14.74 -17.44
CA MET A 132 -5.94 -15.64 -17.97
C MET A 132 -5.36 -15.05 -19.26
N THR A 133 -4.10 -14.62 -19.19
CA THR A 133 -3.32 -14.09 -20.32
C THR A 133 -1.84 -14.12 -19.96
N GLU A 134 -0.99 -14.39 -20.95
CA GLU A 134 0.47 -14.26 -20.86
C GLU A 134 0.97 -12.91 -21.39
N GLY A 135 0.05 -12.08 -21.92
CA GLY A 135 0.34 -10.80 -22.54
C GLY A 135 0.27 -9.61 -21.58
N SER A 136 0.41 -8.41 -22.16
CA SER A 136 0.26 -7.14 -21.43
C SER A 136 -1.20 -6.69 -21.28
N ASP A 137 -2.16 -7.49 -21.72
CA ASP A 137 -3.60 -7.23 -21.62
C ASP A 137 -4.22 -7.88 -20.37
N TYR A 138 -3.42 -7.93 -19.31
CA TYR A 138 -3.84 -8.35 -17.97
C TYR A 138 -4.97 -7.44 -17.45
N PHE A 139 -5.84 -8.03 -16.65
CA PHE A 139 -7.02 -7.39 -16.11
C PHE A 139 -7.36 -8.02 -14.77
N ALA A 140 -7.35 -7.19 -13.73
CA ALA A 140 -7.86 -7.49 -12.40
C ALA A 140 -8.84 -6.37 -11.98
N GLY A 141 -9.19 -6.28 -10.70
CA GLY A 141 -10.00 -5.18 -10.15
C GLY A 141 -9.15 -4.14 -9.44
N PRO A 142 -9.65 -2.90 -9.23
CA PRO A 142 -9.00 -1.98 -8.30
C PRO A 142 -8.96 -2.59 -6.90
N SER A 143 -7.80 -2.54 -6.28
CA SER A 143 -7.54 -3.13 -4.96
C SER A 143 -8.06 -2.24 -3.82
N ILE A 144 -8.45 -2.86 -2.71
CA ILE A 144 -9.03 -2.17 -1.55
C ILE A 144 -8.06 -1.17 -0.90
N ASP A 145 -6.76 -1.46 -0.90
CA ASP A 145 -5.73 -0.55 -0.41
C ASP A 145 -5.63 0.71 -1.28
N GLN A 146 -5.80 0.59 -2.60
CA GLN A 146 -5.83 1.75 -3.49
C GLN A 146 -7.14 2.53 -3.39
N ILE A 147 -8.27 1.84 -3.21
CA ILE A 147 -9.55 2.51 -2.88
C ILE A 147 -9.43 3.30 -1.56
N TYR A 148 -8.72 2.75 -0.56
CA TYR A 148 -8.43 3.44 0.70
C TYR A 148 -7.51 4.64 0.48
N ALA A 149 -6.41 4.46 -0.25
CA ALA A 149 -5.41 5.50 -0.49
C ALA A 149 -6.00 6.72 -1.22
N GLN A 150 -6.79 6.48 -2.26
CA GLN A 150 -7.48 7.52 -3.04
C GLN A 150 -8.45 8.34 -2.19
N LYS A 151 -9.08 7.74 -1.17
CA LYS A 151 -10.09 8.41 -0.33
C LYS A 151 -9.52 9.06 0.92
N LEU A 152 -8.49 8.47 1.54
CA LEU A 152 -8.09 8.78 2.92
C LEU A 152 -6.61 9.13 3.09
N CYS A 153 -5.76 8.94 2.07
CA CYS A 153 -4.31 9.15 2.17
C CYS A 153 -3.79 10.34 1.35
N GLN A 154 -4.66 11.31 1.01
CA GLN A 154 -4.30 12.47 0.18
C GLN A 154 -3.50 13.57 0.93
N ASP A 155 -3.16 13.33 2.19
CA ASP A 155 -2.44 14.28 3.05
C ASP A 155 -0.92 14.01 3.12
N THR A 156 -0.44 12.98 2.43
CA THR A 156 0.99 12.59 2.35
C THR A 156 1.44 12.67 0.89
N PRO A 157 2.71 13.03 0.61
CA PRO A 157 3.23 13.05 -0.76
C PRO A 157 3.05 11.70 -1.46
N LEU A 158 3.35 10.61 -0.74
CA LEU A 158 3.05 9.26 -1.17
C LEU A 158 1.72 8.81 -0.55
N PRO A 159 0.66 8.57 -1.34
CA PRO A 159 -0.64 8.13 -0.82
C PRO A 159 -0.64 6.64 -0.43
N SER A 160 0.22 5.83 -1.04
CA SER A 160 0.44 4.42 -0.69
C SER A 160 1.90 4.02 -0.95
N ILE A 161 2.33 2.90 -0.36
CA ILE A 161 3.66 2.32 -0.56
C ILE A 161 3.52 0.81 -0.62
N GLN A 162 4.03 0.24 -1.70
CA GLN A 162 4.01 -1.18 -2.01
C GLN A 162 5.37 -1.77 -1.64
N LEU A 163 5.40 -2.75 -0.72
CA LEU A 163 6.63 -3.35 -0.21
C LEU A 163 6.56 -4.87 -0.31
N CYS A 164 7.65 -5.49 -0.76
CA CYS A 164 7.80 -6.95 -0.75
C CYS A 164 9.12 -7.35 -0.11
N ILE A 165 9.22 -8.62 0.29
CA ILE A 165 10.43 -9.18 0.95
C ILE A 165 11.24 -10.10 0.04
N GLU A 166 10.68 -10.50 -1.10
CA GLU A 166 11.29 -11.45 -2.02
C GLU A 166 11.08 -10.97 -3.47
N TYR A 167 12.08 -11.26 -4.32
CA TYR A 167 11.94 -11.08 -5.76
C TYR A 167 11.07 -12.21 -6.29
N VAL A 168 9.91 -11.87 -6.82
CA VAL A 168 9.19 -12.74 -7.74
C VAL A 168 9.79 -12.46 -9.12
N ASP A 169 11.05 -12.86 -9.35
CA ASP A 169 11.67 -12.68 -10.67
C ASP A 169 11.14 -13.77 -11.60
N ALA A 170 9.98 -13.50 -12.19
CA ALA A 170 9.49 -14.25 -13.31
C ALA A 170 9.39 -13.31 -14.52
N SER A 171 10.54 -12.98 -15.12
CA SER A 171 10.56 -12.34 -16.43
C SER A 171 10.04 -13.32 -17.49
N GLY A 172 8.74 -13.29 -17.81
CA GLY A 172 8.15 -14.14 -18.86
C GLY A 172 6.65 -14.40 -18.72
N ALA A 173 6.16 -15.42 -19.43
CA ALA A 173 4.94 -16.10 -19.04
C ALA A 173 5.23 -16.80 -17.72
N CYS A 174 4.40 -16.53 -16.72
CA CYS A 174 4.36 -17.38 -15.56
C CYS A 174 3.66 -18.69 -15.92
N ASP A 175 3.79 -19.68 -15.07
CA ASP A 175 3.19 -20.98 -15.32
C ASP A 175 1.66 -20.85 -15.45
N TYR A 176 1.02 -21.81 -16.13
CA TYR A 176 -0.44 -21.90 -16.25
C TYR A 176 -1.14 -20.72 -16.97
N HIS A 177 -0.48 -20.09 -17.95
CA HIS A 177 -1.09 -19.07 -18.83
C HIS A 177 -1.47 -17.76 -18.14
N TYR A 178 -0.85 -17.43 -17.02
CA TYR A 178 -1.01 -16.15 -16.33
C TYR A 178 0.24 -15.27 -16.47
N ALA A 179 0.02 -13.96 -16.56
CA ALA A 179 1.07 -12.97 -16.56
C ALA A 179 1.68 -12.86 -15.15
N CYS A 180 2.99 -12.71 -15.07
CA CYS A 180 3.69 -12.67 -13.79
C CYS A 180 3.27 -11.52 -12.88
N VAL A 181 2.72 -10.46 -13.46
CA VAL A 181 2.16 -9.34 -12.71
C VAL A 181 1.09 -9.76 -11.68
N TYR A 182 0.42 -10.90 -11.88
CA TYR A 182 -0.54 -11.43 -10.92
C TYR A 182 0.10 -12.04 -9.66
N ALA A 183 1.39 -12.40 -9.70
CA ALA A 183 2.18 -12.79 -8.53
C ALA A 183 3.15 -11.71 -8.04
N ASP A 184 3.57 -10.78 -8.91
CA ASP A 184 4.55 -9.75 -8.57
C ASP A 184 3.96 -8.61 -7.71
N THR A 185 2.64 -8.46 -7.69
CA THR A 185 1.96 -7.44 -6.88
C THR A 185 0.58 -7.85 -6.39
N ILE A 186 0.23 -7.36 -5.20
CA ILE A 186 -1.12 -7.43 -4.61
C ILE A 186 -1.91 -6.14 -4.77
N SER A 187 -1.27 -5.07 -5.27
CA SER A 187 -1.81 -3.71 -5.26
C SER A 187 -2.11 -3.24 -6.68
N TRP A 188 -3.36 -2.87 -6.94
CA TRP A 188 -3.89 -2.49 -8.25
C TRP A 188 -4.61 -1.13 -8.15
N ALA A 189 -4.09 -0.11 -8.82
CA ALA A 189 -4.66 1.25 -8.85
C ALA A 189 -5.95 1.33 -9.68
N SER A 190 -6.05 0.49 -10.71
CA SER A 190 -7.24 0.32 -11.55
C SER A 190 -7.34 -1.11 -12.05
N GLU A 191 -8.34 -1.41 -12.87
CA GLU A 191 -8.55 -2.75 -13.44
C GLU A 191 -7.36 -3.26 -14.27
N THR A 192 -6.54 -2.35 -14.80
CA THR A 192 -5.40 -2.68 -15.67
C THR A 192 -4.10 -2.04 -15.23
N GLN A 193 -4.03 -1.50 -14.00
CA GLN A 193 -2.85 -0.79 -13.50
C GLN A 193 -2.34 -1.42 -12.20
N PRO A 194 -1.48 -2.44 -12.28
CA PRO A 194 -0.76 -2.99 -11.15
C PRO A 194 0.30 -1.99 -10.67
N LEU A 195 0.49 -1.90 -9.35
CA LEU A 195 1.53 -1.05 -8.75
C LEU A 195 2.76 -1.89 -8.38
N PRO A 196 3.97 -1.48 -8.78
CA PRO A 196 5.19 -2.23 -8.52
C PRO A 196 5.53 -2.22 -7.02
N MET A 197 5.99 -3.36 -6.53
CA MET A 197 6.41 -3.53 -5.14
C MET A 197 7.90 -3.20 -4.98
N ILE A 198 8.26 -2.48 -3.92
CA ILE A 198 9.66 -2.12 -3.60
C ILE A 198 10.23 -3.19 -2.67
N ILE A 199 11.28 -3.86 -3.13
CA ILE A 199 12.01 -4.85 -2.33
C ILE A 199 13.20 -4.23 -1.58
N ASP A 200 13.90 -3.28 -2.19
CA ASP A 200 15.11 -2.70 -1.61
C ASP A 200 14.73 -1.72 -0.49
N PRO A 201 15.08 -2.00 0.78
CA PRO A 201 14.77 -1.12 1.90
C PRO A 201 15.44 0.26 1.76
N ARG A 202 16.57 0.36 1.05
CA ARG A 202 17.20 1.65 0.70
C ARG A 202 16.30 2.45 -0.22
N MET A 203 15.79 1.83 -1.29
CA MET A 203 14.87 2.51 -2.21
C MET A 203 13.59 2.93 -1.49
N ALA A 204 13.03 2.08 -0.63
CA ALA A 204 11.86 2.44 0.18
C ALA A 204 12.17 3.62 1.12
N PHE A 205 13.34 3.62 1.77
CA PHE A 205 13.78 4.72 2.63
C PHE A 205 14.00 6.01 1.83
N GLU A 206 14.64 5.95 0.67
CA GLU A 206 14.87 7.10 -0.21
C GLU A 206 13.56 7.64 -0.81
N ASN A 207 12.58 6.79 -1.10
CA ASN A 207 11.25 7.26 -1.51
C ASN A 207 10.51 7.95 -0.35
N LEU A 208 10.64 7.43 0.86
CA LEU A 208 9.99 7.98 2.06
C LEU A 208 10.65 9.26 2.58
N PHE A 209 11.98 9.34 2.48
CA PHE A 209 12.81 10.31 3.20
C PHE A 209 13.89 10.97 2.34
N GLY A 210 14.09 10.52 1.10
CA GLY A 210 15.18 10.94 0.22
C GLY A 210 14.97 12.33 -0.39
N ASP A 211 16.06 13.11 -0.32
CA ASP A 211 16.36 14.40 -0.93
C ASP A 211 15.28 15.49 -0.95
N GLY A 212 15.11 16.02 0.25
CA GLY A 212 14.73 17.39 0.55
C GLY A 212 14.73 17.56 2.06
N THR A 213 15.91 17.50 2.69
CA THR A 213 16.03 17.53 4.15
C THR A 213 15.53 18.85 4.73
N THR A 214 15.61 19.92 3.93
CA THR A 214 15.11 21.26 4.29
C THR A 214 13.86 21.66 3.50
N ALA A 215 13.06 22.55 4.08
CA ALA A 215 11.88 23.11 3.40
C ALA A 215 12.26 23.96 2.17
N GLU A 216 13.49 24.46 2.10
CA GLU A 216 14.00 25.21 0.94
C GLU A 216 14.37 24.29 -0.22
N GLU A 217 15.04 23.16 0.04
CA GLU A 217 15.32 22.14 -0.97
C GLU A 217 14.03 21.60 -1.58
N ARG A 218 13.02 21.32 -0.75
CA ARG A 218 11.69 20.89 -1.23
C ARG A 218 11.02 21.96 -2.12
N ARG A 219 11.11 23.24 -1.76
CA ARG A 219 10.56 24.35 -2.58
C ARG A 219 11.32 24.59 -3.87
N ALA A 220 12.64 24.44 -3.85
CA ALA A 220 13.48 24.54 -5.03
C ALA A 220 13.14 23.41 -6.01
N ARG A 221 12.92 22.19 -5.49
CA ARG A 221 12.53 21.05 -6.30
C ARG A 221 11.11 21.15 -6.82
N GLN A 222 10.13 21.58 -6.02
CA GLN A 222 8.79 21.91 -6.52
C GLN A 222 8.82 22.94 -7.66
N LYS A 223 9.76 23.90 -7.65
CA LYS A 223 9.94 24.83 -8.78
C LYS A 223 10.56 24.17 -10.01
N VAL A 224 11.54 23.28 -9.84
CA VAL A 224 12.17 22.54 -10.95
C VAL A 224 11.19 21.54 -11.54
N ASN A 225 10.52 20.75 -10.71
CA ASN A 225 9.48 19.80 -11.11
C ASN A 225 8.32 20.51 -11.81
N ARG A 226 7.82 21.64 -11.28
CA ARG A 226 6.82 22.45 -11.99
C ARG A 226 7.32 22.95 -13.34
N SER A 227 8.60 23.28 -13.47
CA SER A 227 9.20 23.67 -14.76
C SER A 227 9.30 22.50 -15.73
N ILE A 228 9.58 21.29 -15.25
CA ILE A 228 9.62 20.06 -16.05
C ILE A 228 8.20 19.67 -16.46
N LEU A 229 7.22 19.71 -15.56
CA LEU A 229 5.81 19.48 -15.85
C LEU A 229 5.23 20.55 -16.78
N ASP A 230 5.61 21.81 -16.65
CA ASP A 230 5.21 22.88 -17.59
C ASP A 230 5.80 22.63 -18.98
N TRP A 231 7.02 22.09 -19.06
CA TRP A 231 7.65 21.70 -20.33
C TRP A 231 6.98 20.46 -20.94
N ILE A 232 6.80 19.41 -20.15
CA ILE A 232 6.07 18.18 -20.52
C ILE A 232 4.63 18.52 -20.93
N SER A 233 3.92 19.36 -20.20
CA SER A 233 2.54 19.76 -20.52
C SER A 233 2.43 20.57 -21.82
N ARG A 234 3.52 21.18 -22.29
CA ARG A 234 3.56 21.87 -23.60
C ARG A 234 3.88 20.93 -24.76
N ASP A 235 4.79 19.99 -24.55
CA ASP A 235 5.29 19.12 -25.62
C ASP A 235 4.53 17.79 -25.74
N VAL A 236 3.98 17.25 -24.64
CA VAL A 236 3.15 16.03 -24.64
C VAL A 236 1.91 16.17 -25.51
N PRO A 237 1.11 17.26 -25.47
CA PRO A 237 -0.06 17.37 -26.34
C PRO A 237 0.29 17.44 -27.83
N ARG A 238 1.52 17.82 -28.18
CA ARG A 238 2.02 17.76 -29.57
C ARG A 238 2.41 16.32 -29.91
N LEU A 239 3.17 15.66 -29.04
CA LEU A 239 3.56 14.26 -29.22
C LEU A 239 2.34 13.33 -29.28
N GLN A 240 1.35 13.51 -28.41
CA GLN A 240 0.10 12.74 -28.43
C GLN A 240 -0.64 12.85 -29.76
N LYS A 241 -0.56 13.98 -30.49
CA LYS A 241 -1.23 14.10 -31.80
C LYS A 241 -0.65 13.14 -32.83
N ASP A 242 0.63 12.85 -32.75
CA ASP A 242 1.37 12.03 -33.72
C ASP A 242 1.44 10.55 -33.31
N LEU A 243 1.08 10.22 -32.07
CA LEU A 243 1.04 8.85 -31.55
C LEU A 243 -0.26 8.12 -31.91
N GLY A 244 -0.15 6.80 -32.12
CA GLY A 244 -1.30 5.90 -32.25
C GLY A 244 -2.03 5.69 -30.92
N PRO A 245 -3.26 5.14 -30.92
CA PRO A 245 -4.09 5.00 -29.72
C PRO A 245 -3.43 4.23 -28.56
N SER A 246 -2.64 3.20 -28.87
CA SER A 246 -1.92 2.40 -27.88
C SER A 246 -0.81 3.20 -27.19
N ASP A 247 0.00 3.93 -27.97
CA ASP A 247 1.11 4.72 -27.45
C ASP A 247 0.64 5.94 -26.66
N ARG A 248 -0.50 6.54 -27.05
CA ARG A 248 -1.13 7.61 -26.26
C ARG A 248 -1.52 7.14 -24.87
N ARG A 249 -1.98 5.90 -24.73
CA ARG A 249 -2.37 5.31 -23.44
C ARG A 249 -1.14 5.13 -22.54
N ARG A 250 -0.10 4.49 -23.06
CA ARG A 250 1.18 4.33 -22.35
C ARG A 250 1.81 5.64 -21.93
N LEU A 251 1.78 6.65 -22.80
CA LEU A 251 2.29 7.98 -22.45
C LEU A 251 1.45 8.64 -21.36
N SER A 252 0.14 8.41 -21.31
CA SER A 252 -0.72 8.96 -20.26
C SER A 252 -0.47 8.28 -18.93
N GLU A 253 -0.37 6.95 -18.91
CA GLU A 253 0.00 6.16 -17.72
C GLU A 253 1.35 6.63 -17.14
N TYR A 254 2.37 6.76 -17.99
CA TYR A 254 3.68 7.28 -17.57
C TYR A 254 3.60 8.68 -16.93
N LEU A 255 2.77 9.58 -17.47
CA LEU A 255 2.64 10.93 -16.94
C LEU A 255 1.88 10.99 -15.62
N ASP A 256 0.96 10.07 -15.41
CA ASP A 256 0.24 9.93 -14.15
C ASP A 256 1.17 9.33 -13.07
N ASP A 257 1.99 8.33 -13.40
CA ASP A 257 3.03 7.81 -12.49
C ASP A 257 4.04 8.89 -12.09
N VAL A 258 4.48 9.73 -13.04
CA VAL A 258 5.39 10.86 -12.76
C VAL A 258 4.74 11.87 -11.80
N ARG A 259 3.43 12.10 -11.88
CA ARG A 259 2.70 12.99 -10.98
C ARG A 259 2.53 12.41 -9.59
N GLU A 260 2.40 11.09 -9.44
CA GLU A 260 2.29 10.42 -8.14
C GLU A 260 3.60 10.41 -7.35
N LEU A 261 4.73 10.53 -8.04
CA LEU A 261 6.07 10.62 -7.41
C LEU A 261 6.44 12.04 -6.92
N GLU A 262 5.65 13.08 -7.24
CA GLU A 262 5.86 14.47 -6.81
C GLU A 262 5.15 14.85 -5.50
#